data_AF-A0A7J6VYZ1-F1
#
_entry.id   AF-A0A7J6VYZ1-F1
#
_cell.length_a   1.000
_cell.length_b   1.000
_cell.length_c   1.000
_cell.angle_alpha   90.00
_cell.angle_beta   90.00
_cell.angle_gamma   90.00
#
_symmetry.space_group_name_H-M   'P 1'
#
loop_
_entity.id
_entity.type
_entity.pdbx_description
1 polymer ?
#
loop_
_entity_poly.entity_id
_entity_poly.type
_entity_poly.pdbx_seq_one_letter_code
_entity_poly.pdbx_strand_id
1 'polypeptide(L)'
;MQQKISGESIEANDVKGLVSTILKASGEETALESNEVLNWVAFADSFPLNSDGCNEFLTRLNEDLTLKSVLLGDGFKPSVADIVVFSSLHSSVSGLSATDKKKYPNVLRWMDYIQ
;
A
#
# COMPACT_ATOMS: atom_id res chain seq x y z
N MET A 1 -1.44 3.33 -35.56
CA MET A 1 -2.63 2.87 -34.83
C MET A 1 -2.39 3.24 -33.37
N GLN A 2 -3.02 4.32 -32.88
CA GLN A 2 -2.84 4.77 -31.50
C GLN A 2 -3.70 3.89 -30.58
N GLN A 3 -3.08 3.19 -29.64
CA GLN A 3 -3.81 2.48 -28.58
C GLN A 3 -4.19 3.52 -27.52
N LYS A 4 -5.46 3.90 -27.55
CA LYS A 4 -6.13 4.71 -26.55
C LYS A 4 -6.32 3.84 -25.31
N ILE A 5 -5.52 4.07 -24.26
CA ILE A 5 -5.76 3.47 -22.96
C ILE A 5 -6.97 4.19 -22.37
N SER A 6 -8.10 3.50 -22.38
CA SER A 6 -9.33 3.95 -21.75
C SER A 6 -9.14 3.84 -20.24
N GLY A 7 -9.27 4.94 -19.51
CA GLY A 7 -9.33 4.94 -18.06
C GLY A 7 -10.60 4.26 -17.61
N GLU A 8 -10.53 2.96 -17.36
CA GLU A 8 -11.58 2.19 -16.72
C GLU A 8 -11.46 2.42 -15.20
N SER A 9 -12.60 2.74 -14.57
CA SER A 9 -12.68 2.98 -13.13
C SER A 9 -12.19 1.75 -12.38
N ILE A 10 -11.12 1.90 -11.61
CA ILE A 10 -10.56 0.85 -10.76
C ILE A 10 -11.57 0.60 -9.64
N GLU A 11 -12.48 -0.35 -9.85
CA GLU A 11 -13.33 -0.87 -8.80
C GLU A 11 -12.45 -1.64 -7.80
N ALA A 12 -12.76 -1.56 -6.51
CA ALA A 12 -12.02 -2.18 -5.40
C ALA A 12 -11.83 -3.72 -5.51
N ASN A 13 -12.40 -4.36 -6.53
CA ASN A 13 -12.18 -5.76 -6.87
C ASN A 13 -10.90 -6.00 -7.70
N ASP A 14 -10.28 -4.93 -8.20
CA ASP A 14 -9.16 -4.99 -9.15
C ASP A 14 -7.83 -5.26 -8.45
N VAL A 15 -7.50 -4.56 -7.36
CA VAL A 15 -6.19 -4.69 -6.69
C VAL A 15 -5.97 -6.12 -6.18
N LYS A 16 -6.94 -6.69 -5.45
CA LYS A 16 -6.85 -8.09 -5.00
C LYS A 16 -6.71 -9.07 -6.16
N GLY A 17 -7.44 -8.85 -7.26
CA GLY A 17 -7.35 -9.67 -8.47
C GLY A 17 -5.99 -9.58 -9.16
N LEU A 18 -5.45 -8.37 -9.26
CA LEU A 18 -4.14 -8.07 -9.81
C LEU A 18 -3.02 -8.69 -8.98
N VAL A 19 -3.02 -8.50 -7.67
CA VAL A 19 -2.02 -9.10 -6.77
C VAL A 19 -2.07 -10.63 -6.86
N SER A 20 -3.28 -11.22 -6.87
CA SER A 20 -3.43 -12.66 -7.07
C SER A 20 -2.82 -13.13 -8.41
N THR A 21 -3.06 -12.39 -9.48
CA THR A 21 -2.54 -12.72 -10.82
C THR A 21 -1.02 -12.63 -10.87
N ILE A 22 -0.42 -11.59 -10.29
CA ILE A 22 1.03 -11.38 -10.24
C ILE A 22 1.71 -12.49 -9.44
N LEU A 23 1.19 -12.87 -8.27
CA LEU A 23 1.81 -13.90 -7.45
C LEU A 23 1.72 -15.30 -8.08
N LYS A 24 0.60 -15.60 -8.76
CA LYS A 24 0.46 -16.82 -9.57
C LYS A 24 1.51 -16.86 -10.69
N ALA A 25 1.71 -15.75 -11.39
CA ALA A 25 2.72 -15.66 -12.44
C ALA A 25 4.16 -15.73 -11.90
N SER A 26 4.40 -15.26 -10.67
CA SER A 26 5.70 -15.27 -10.00
C SER A 26 6.07 -16.63 -9.37
N GLY A 27 5.12 -17.55 -9.22
CA GLY A 27 5.31 -18.80 -8.48
C GLY A 27 5.31 -18.61 -6.95
N GLU A 28 4.84 -17.46 -6.47
CA GLU A 28 4.75 -17.10 -5.04
C GLU A 28 3.30 -17.25 -4.52
N GLU A 29 2.54 -18.22 -5.04
CA GLU A 29 1.13 -18.42 -4.68
C GLU A 29 0.90 -18.52 -3.17
N THR A 30 1.83 -19.14 -2.44
CA THR A 30 1.76 -19.30 -0.98
C THR A 30 1.89 -17.98 -0.21
N ALA A 31 2.48 -16.94 -0.79
CA ALA A 31 2.60 -15.63 -0.17
C ALA A 31 1.24 -14.91 -0.11
N LEU A 32 0.33 -15.16 -1.07
CA LEU A 32 -1.03 -14.62 -1.05
C LEU A 32 -1.93 -15.35 -0.04
N GLU A 33 -1.65 -16.63 0.21
CA GLU A 33 -2.49 -17.46 1.09
C GLU A 33 -2.28 -17.16 2.57
N SER A 34 -1.26 -16.37 2.93
CA SER A 34 -1.20 -15.83 4.28
C SER A 34 -2.35 -14.86 4.51
N ASN A 35 -3.19 -15.16 5.49
CA ASN A 35 -4.31 -14.33 5.93
C ASN A 35 -3.87 -12.88 6.21
N GLU A 36 -2.61 -12.67 6.59
CA GLU A 36 -2.05 -11.35 6.85
C GLU A 36 -1.84 -10.51 5.58
N VAL A 37 -1.41 -11.11 4.47
CA VAL A 37 -1.26 -10.38 3.19
C VAL A 37 -2.62 -9.94 2.68
N LEU A 38 -3.64 -10.81 2.76
CA LEU A 38 -5.01 -10.45 2.39
C LEU A 38 -5.58 -9.32 3.27
N ASN A 39 -5.23 -9.28 4.56
CA ASN A 39 -5.61 -8.18 5.44
C ASN A 39 -4.97 -6.85 5.01
N TRP A 40 -3.69 -6.87 4.62
CA TRP A 40 -3.01 -5.67 4.11
C TRP A 40 -3.53 -5.21 2.76
N VAL A 41 -3.91 -6.14 1.87
CA VAL A 41 -4.60 -5.81 0.62
C VAL A 41 -5.94 -5.13 0.91
N ALA A 42 -6.77 -5.72 1.78
CA ALA A 42 -8.05 -5.12 2.16
C ALA A 42 -7.89 -3.75 2.84
N PHE A 43 -6.84 -3.60 3.68
CA PHE A 43 -6.48 -2.33 4.28
C PHE A 43 -6.13 -1.29 3.19
N ALA A 44 -5.27 -1.63 2.24
CA ALA A 44 -4.91 -0.75 1.13
C ALA A 44 -6.12 -0.38 0.24
N ASP A 45 -7.03 -1.32 0.00
CA ASP A 45 -8.25 -1.09 -0.80
C ASP A 45 -9.24 -0.15 -0.09
N SER A 46 -9.20 -0.11 1.24
CA SER A 46 -10.00 0.83 2.03
C SER A 46 -9.43 2.26 2.08
N PHE A 47 -8.30 2.52 1.41
CA PHE A 47 -7.66 3.83 1.43
C PHE A 47 -8.61 4.91 0.89
N PRO A 48 -8.98 5.91 1.71
CA PRO A 48 -10.00 6.89 1.33
C PRO A 48 -9.43 7.98 0.41
N LEU A 49 -10.24 8.42 -0.55
CA LEU A 49 -9.89 9.50 -1.48
C LEU A 49 -10.17 10.91 -0.91
N ASN A 50 -10.84 11.01 0.24
CA ASN A 50 -11.11 12.28 0.91
C ASN A 50 -10.00 12.63 1.92
N SER A 51 -9.84 13.92 2.22
CA SER A 51 -8.75 14.41 3.08
C SER A 51 -8.82 13.89 4.51
N ASP A 52 -10.02 13.85 5.10
CA ASP A 52 -10.20 13.54 6.52
C ASP A 52 -9.95 12.06 6.79
N GLY A 53 -10.51 11.19 5.94
CA GLY A 53 -10.23 9.76 6.00
C GLY A 53 -8.75 9.46 5.72
N CYS A 54 -8.12 10.18 4.79
CA CYS A 54 -6.70 9.98 4.48
C CYS A 54 -5.83 10.29 5.71
N ASN A 55 -6.15 11.37 6.44
CA ASN A 55 -5.44 11.72 7.67
C ASN A 55 -5.58 10.63 8.75
N GLU A 56 -6.79 10.11 8.97
CA GLU A 56 -7.03 9.03 9.93
C GLU A 56 -6.27 7.75 9.54
N PHE A 57 -6.36 7.37 8.27
CA PHE A 57 -5.67 6.21 7.71
C PHE A 57 -4.15 6.30 7.90
N LEU A 58 -3.56 7.44 7.53
CA LEU A 58 -2.12 7.67 7.66
C LEU A 58 -1.68 7.75 9.12
N THR A 59 -2.53 8.24 10.02
CA THR A 59 -2.24 8.27 11.46
C THR A 59 -2.12 6.84 12.00
N ARG A 60 -3.11 5.99 11.70
CA ARG A 60 -3.09 4.59 12.12
C ARG A 60 -1.89 3.83 11.56
N LEU A 61 -1.62 3.98 10.26
CA LEU A 61 -0.45 3.33 9.64
C LEU A 61 0.86 3.83 10.27
N ASN A 62 0.96 5.12 10.58
CA ASN A 62 2.13 5.70 11.21
C ASN A 62 2.39 5.14 12.62
N GLU A 63 1.33 4.88 13.38
CA GLU A 63 1.41 4.22 14.69
C GLU A 63 1.89 2.77 14.56
N ASP A 64 1.30 2.01 13.64
CA ASP A 64 1.68 0.61 13.38
C ASP A 64 3.15 0.46 12.94
N LEU A 65 3.68 1.45 12.23
CA LEU A 65 5.07 1.49 11.75
C LEU A 65 6.09 1.98 12.79
N THR A 66 5.67 2.28 14.02
CA THR A 66 6.58 2.79 15.08
C THR A 66 7.71 1.80 15.39
N LEU A 67 7.40 0.50 15.42
CA LEU A 67 8.35 -0.56 15.79
C LEU A 67 8.67 -1.51 14.62
N LYS A 68 8.26 -1.16 13.40
CA LYS A 68 8.38 -2.03 12.22
C LYS A 68 9.06 -1.29 11.07
N SER A 69 10.03 -1.91 10.42
CA SER A 69 10.63 -1.35 9.19
C SER A 69 9.92 -1.80 7.91
N VAL A 70 9.14 -2.89 7.98
CA VAL A 70 8.30 -3.44 6.92
C VAL A 70 7.01 -3.98 7.54
N LEU A 71 5.95 -4.10 6.75
CA LEU A 71 4.62 -4.53 7.20
C LEU A 71 4.58 -6.00 7.60
N LEU A 72 5.29 -6.86 6.84
CA LEU A 72 5.48 -8.29 7.08
C LEU A 72 6.93 -8.69 6.75
N GLY A 73 7.38 -9.86 7.21
CA GLY A 73 8.74 -10.37 6.94
C GLY A 73 9.74 -10.11 8.06
N ASP A 74 9.32 -10.37 9.30
CA ASP A 74 10.10 -10.26 10.53
C ASP A 74 10.76 -8.87 10.76
N GLY A 75 10.24 -7.84 10.09
CA GLY A 75 10.72 -6.47 10.24
C GLY A 75 11.95 -6.11 9.41
N PHE A 76 12.45 -6.99 8.53
CA PHE A 76 13.68 -6.75 7.77
C PHE A 76 13.52 -6.87 6.25
N LYS A 77 12.67 -7.79 5.77
CA LYS A 77 12.54 -8.09 4.34
C LYS A 77 11.21 -7.55 3.80
N PRO A 78 11.23 -6.61 2.84
CA PRO A 78 10.01 -6.15 2.18
C PRO A 78 9.21 -7.33 1.60
N SER A 79 7.90 -7.19 1.67
CA SER A 79 6.95 -8.21 1.25
C SER A 79 5.94 -7.64 0.26
N VAL A 80 5.08 -8.52 -0.28
CA VAL A 80 3.96 -8.10 -1.13
C VAL A 80 3.05 -7.10 -0.43
N ALA A 81 2.85 -7.24 0.89
CA ALA A 81 2.06 -6.29 1.67
C ALA A 81 2.65 -4.87 1.59
N ASP A 82 3.98 -4.74 1.68
CA ASP A 82 4.65 -3.45 1.57
C ASP A 82 4.43 -2.81 0.20
N ILE A 83 4.59 -3.59 -0.87
CA ILE A 83 4.43 -3.12 -2.24
C ILE A 83 2.99 -2.64 -2.50
N VAL A 84 2.00 -3.41 -2.05
CA VAL A 84 0.58 -3.09 -2.26
C VAL A 84 0.21 -1.81 -1.52
N VAL A 85 0.52 -1.72 -0.21
CA VAL A 85 0.20 -0.53 0.58
C VAL A 85 0.98 0.67 0.06
N PHE A 86 2.26 0.51 -0.31
CA PHE A 86 3.06 1.61 -0.85
C PHE A 86 2.42 2.17 -2.11
N SER A 87 2.03 1.30 -3.04
CA SER A 87 1.43 1.69 -4.32
C SER A 87 0.12 2.45 -4.13
N SER A 88 -0.74 2.01 -3.21
CA SER A 88 -2.01 2.68 -2.91
C SER A 88 -1.81 4.07 -2.28
N LEU A 89 -0.74 4.27 -1.51
CA LEU A 89 -0.49 5.51 -0.77
C LEU A 89 0.39 6.52 -1.51
N HIS A 90 1.22 6.07 -2.45
CA HIS A 90 2.32 6.85 -3.03
C HIS A 90 1.88 8.22 -3.55
N SER A 91 0.81 8.28 -4.34
CA SER A 91 0.30 9.55 -4.90
C SER A 91 -0.14 10.52 -3.82
N SER A 92 -0.93 10.04 -2.85
CA SER A 92 -1.48 10.86 -1.77
C SER A 92 -0.39 11.40 -0.84
N VAL A 93 0.54 10.54 -0.41
CA VAL A 93 1.65 10.94 0.48
C VAL A 93 2.62 11.88 -0.25
N SER A 94 2.90 11.62 -1.54
CA SER A 94 3.75 12.51 -2.35
C SER A 94 3.17 13.92 -2.46
N GLY A 95 1.85 14.02 -2.62
CA GLY A 95 1.11 15.28 -2.73
C GLY A 95 0.95 16.07 -1.43
N LEU A 96 1.31 15.52 -0.27
CA LEU A 96 1.24 16.23 1.01
C LEU A 96 2.22 17.42 1.06
N SER A 97 1.80 18.48 1.76
CA SER A 97 2.69 19.61 2.07
C SER A 97 3.85 19.16 2.96
N ALA A 98 4.96 19.90 2.94
CA ALA A 98 6.10 19.62 3.82
C ALA A 98 5.72 19.69 5.32
N THR A 99 4.71 20.49 5.68
CA THR A 99 4.20 20.57 7.05
C THR A 99 3.37 19.34 7.41
N ASP A 100 2.51 18.86 6.51
CA ASP A 100 1.69 17.68 6.75
C ASP A 100 2.51 16.40 6.78
N LYS A 101 3.54 16.30 5.94
CA LYS A 101 4.51 15.20 5.95
C LYS A 101 5.12 14.98 7.34
N LYS A 102 5.39 16.05 8.11
CA LYS A 102 5.94 15.93 9.47
C LYS A 102 5.02 15.23 10.47
N LYS A 103 3.73 15.08 10.17
CA LYS A 103 2.78 14.34 11.01
C LYS A 103 2.98 12.82 10.92
N TYR A 104 3.58 12.33 9.83
CA TYR A 104 3.69 10.90 9.53
C TYR A 104 5.15 10.43 9.35
N PRO A 105 6.04 10.67 10.33
CA PRO A 105 7.47 10.39 10.19
C PRO A 105 7.77 8.90 9.95
N ASN A 106 7.00 7.99 10.54
CA ASN A 106 7.21 6.55 10.36
C ASN A 106 6.73 6.07 9.00
N VAL A 107 5.64 6.62 8.48
CA VAL A 107 5.18 6.36 7.10
C VAL A 107 6.23 6.84 6.11
N LEU A 108 6.74 8.06 6.26
CA LEU A 108 7.78 8.58 5.36
C LEU A 108 9.05 7.74 5.40
N ARG A 109 9.54 7.40 6.60
CA ARG A 109 10.69 6.50 6.75
C ARG A 109 10.47 5.16 6.07
N TRP A 110 9.29 4.57 6.23
CA TRP A 110 8.94 3.30 5.60
C TRP A 110 8.85 3.43 4.07
N MET A 111 8.18 4.45 3.55
CA MET A 111 8.12 4.69 2.09
C MET A 111 9.52 4.92 1.51
N ASP A 112 10.38 5.63 2.23
CA ASP A 112 11.76 5.86 1.80
C ASP A 112 12.59 4.58 1.78
N TYR A 113 12.26 3.60 2.61
CA TYR A 113 12.91 2.28 2.66
C TYR A 113 12.40 1.33 1.56
N ILE A 114 11.15 1.49 1.12
CA ILE A 114 10.50 0.62 0.13
C ILE A 114 10.74 1.08 -1.32
N GLN A 115 10.89 2.39 -1.58
CA GLN A 115 11.13 2.95 -2.92
C GLN A 115 12.39 2.40 -3.61
#